data_AF-A0A1G1LMB7-F1
#
_entry.id   AF-A0A1G1LMB7-F1
#
_cell.length_a   1.000
_cell.length_b   1.000
_cell.length_c   1.000
_cell.angle_alpha   90.00
_cell.angle_beta   90.00
_cell.angle_gamma   90.00
#
_symmetry.space_group_name_H-M   'P 1'
#
loop_
_entity.id
_entity.type
_entity.pdbx_description
1 polymer ?
#
loop_
_entity_poly.entity_id
_entity_poly.type
_entity_poly.pdbx_seq_one_letter_code
_entity_poly.pdbx_strand_id
1 'polypeptide(L)' 'MNTKSVVENLEECFANYQEGEIYRLAIGKTEQFLIEKALEKTSGNQITAARILGINRNTLRAKIRKFKIDHGRFKG' A
#
# COMPACT_ATOMS: atom_id res chain seq x y z
N MET A 1 -11.03 7.90 8.11
CA MET A 1 -10.56 6.49 8.07
C MET A 1 -9.37 6.37 9.01
N ASN A 2 -9.39 5.38 9.90
CA ASN A 2 -8.30 5.13 10.86
C ASN A 2 -7.05 4.70 10.07
N THR A 3 -6.09 5.60 9.89
CA THR A 3 -4.89 5.32 9.09
C THR A 3 -3.82 4.84 10.05
N LYS A 4 -3.79 3.54 10.33
CA LYS A 4 -2.74 2.96 11.17
C LYS A 4 -1.37 3.23 10.55
N SER A 5 -0.39 3.61 11.36
CA SER A 5 0.98 3.85 10.90
C SER A 5 1.63 2.55 10.40
N VAL A 6 2.73 2.64 9.64
CA VAL A 6 3.48 1.43 9.22
C VAL A 6 3.91 0.62 10.44
N VAL A 7 4.33 1.29 11.52
CA VAL A 7 4.77 0.64 12.75
C VAL A 7 3.62 -0.16 13.37
N GLU A 8 2.45 0.44 13.51
CA GLU A 8 1.26 -0.23 14.06
C GLU A 8 0.84 -1.45 13.23
N ASN A 9 0.91 -1.33 11.89
CA ASN A 9 0.60 -2.46 11.00
C ASN A 9 1.61 -3.61 11.14
N LEU A 10 2.88 -3.31 11.42
CA LEU A 10 3.92 -4.33 11.60
C LEU A 10 3.79 -5.03 12.93
N GLU A 11 3.54 -4.30 14.02
CA GLU A 11 3.27 -4.89 15.34
C GLU A 11 2.09 -5.86 15.28
N GLU A 12 1.02 -5.52 14.55
CA GLU A 12 -0.11 -6.42 14.33
C GLU A 12 0.25 -7.69 13.56
N CYS A 13 1.19 -7.60 12.61
CA CYS A 13 1.69 -8.78 11.89
C CYS A 13 2.48 -9.69 12.83
N PHE A 14 3.34 -9.14 13.68
CA PHE A 14 4.09 -9.92 14.67
C PHE A 14 3.21 -10.51 15.77
N ALA A 15 2.10 -9.86 16.10
CA ALA A 15 1.14 -10.38 17.07
C ALA A 15 0.30 -11.55 16.53
N ASN A 16 0.10 -11.68 15.20
CA ASN A 16 -0.90 -12.58 14.61
C ASN A 16 -0.43 -13.35 13.36
N TYR A 17 0.83 -13.79 13.29
CA TYR A 17 1.36 -14.56 12.16
C TYR A 17 1.28 -16.08 12.38
N GLN A 18 1.31 -16.84 11.29
CA GLN A 18 1.65 -18.26 11.30
C GLN A 18 3.08 -18.46 10.81
N GLU A 19 3.73 -19.56 11.20
CA GLU A 19 5.12 -19.85 10.82
C GLU A 19 5.31 -19.73 9.30
N GLY A 20 6.36 -19.01 8.89
CA GLY A 20 6.66 -18.74 7.47
C GLY A 20 5.87 -17.59 6.83
N GLU A 21 4.92 -16.95 7.51
CA GLU A 21 4.09 -15.89 6.90
C GLU A 21 4.56 -14.46 7.16
N ILE A 22 5.36 -14.24 8.22
CA ILE A 22 5.64 -12.90 8.74
C ILE A 22 6.21 -11.95 7.68
N TYR A 23 7.14 -12.41 6.86
CA TYR A 23 7.73 -11.61 5.77
C TYR A 23 6.68 -11.17 4.76
N ARG A 24 5.84 -12.11 4.30
CA ARG A 24 4.78 -11.84 3.31
C ARG A 24 3.75 -10.85 3.85
N LEU A 25 3.36 -11.00 5.11
CA LEU A 25 2.39 -10.13 5.78
C LEU A 25 2.95 -8.71 5.97
N ALA A 26 4.13 -8.60 6.57
CA ALA A 26 4.80 -7.34 6.83
C ALA A 26 5.02 -6.53 5.54
N ILE A 27 5.68 -7.14 4.55
CA ILE A 27 5.92 -6.49 3.26
C ILE A 27 4.61 -6.11 2.57
N GLY A 28 3.60 -6.99 2.59
CA GLY A 28 2.30 -6.69 1.99
C GLY A 28 1.62 -5.46 2.60
N LYS A 29 1.64 -5.34 3.93
CA LYS A 29 1.06 -4.19 4.64
C LYS A 29 1.83 -2.91 4.37
N THR A 30 3.16 -2.96 4.41
CA THR A 30 4.00 -1.80 4.08
C THR A 30 3.80 -1.34 2.64
N GLU A 31 3.76 -2.26 1.68
CA GLU A 31 3.50 -1.94 0.28
C GLU A 31 2.13 -1.28 0.07
N GLN A 32 1.07 -1.84 0.69
CA GLN A 32 -0.27 -1.27 0.62
C GLN A 32 -0.29 0.17 1.16
N PHE A 33 0.30 0.40 2.33
CA PHE A 33 0.37 1.73 2.94
C PHE A 33 1.09 2.74 2.04
N LEU A 34 2.26 2.39 1.49
CA LEU A 34 3.02 3.28 0.61
C LEU A 34 2.22 3.67 -0.64
N ILE A 35 1.51 2.71 -1.23
CA ILE A 35 0.68 2.94 -2.40
C ILE A 35 -0.48 3.88 -2.07
N GLU A 36 -1.21 3.64 -0.98
CA GLU A 36 -2.32 4.50 -0.57
C GLU A 36 -1.84 5.93 -0.30
N LYS A 37 -0.70 6.10 0.38
CA LYS A 37 -0.12 7.43 0.63
C LYS A 37 0.33 8.15 -0.63
N ALA A 38 0.91 7.44 -1.60
CA ALA A 38 1.29 8.03 -2.88
C ALA A 38 0.05 8.42 -3.70
N LEU A 39 -1.01 7.61 -3.69
CA LEU A 39 -2.28 7.92 -4.37
C LEU A 39 -2.98 9.12 -3.72
N GLU A 40 -3.02 9.18 -2.39
CA GLU A 40 -3.55 10.32 -1.63
C GLU A 40 -2.81 11.61 -1.99
N LYS A 41 -1.47 11.60 -1.97
CA LYS A 41 -0.63 12.76 -2.29
C LYS A 41 -0.71 13.24 -3.74
N THR A 42 -1.26 12.40 -4.63
CA THR A 42 -1.36 12.69 -6.07
C THR A 42 -2.80 12.74 -6.56
N SER A 43 -3.77 12.81 -5.64
CA SER A 43 -5.20 12.85 -5.95
C SER A 43 -5.64 11.72 -6.89
N GLY A 44 -5.10 10.52 -6.67
CA GLY A 44 -5.38 9.33 -7.47
C GLY A 44 -4.64 9.24 -8.82
N ASN A 45 -3.74 10.17 -9.14
CA ASN A 45 -2.94 10.11 -10.36
C ASN A 45 -1.87 9.01 -10.29
N GLN A 46 -2.18 7.85 -10.86
CA GLN A 46 -1.31 6.68 -10.85
C GLN A 46 0.05 6.90 -11.54
N ILE A 47 0.14 7.78 -12.54
CA ILE A 47 1.42 8.04 -13.23
C ILE A 47 2.35 8.78 -12.26
N THR A 48 1.85 9.84 -11.62
CA THR A 48 2.64 10.61 -10.64
C THR A 48 2.92 9.79 -9.39
N ALA A 49 1.96 9.01 -8.89
CA ALA A 49 2.16 8.12 -7.74
C ALA A 49 3.27 7.09 -8.01
N ALA A 50 3.28 6.47 -9.19
CA ALA A 50 4.31 5.51 -9.58
C ALA A 50 5.71 6.16 -9.62
N ARG A 51 5.79 7.42 -10.10
CA ARG A 51 7.03 8.20 -10.11
C ARG A 51 7.53 8.53 -8.70
N ILE A 52 6.65 8.92 -7.77
CA ILE A 52 7.01 9.16 -6.36
C ILE A 52 7.52 7.86 -5.72
N LEU A 53 6.87 6.74 -6.01
CA LEU A 53 7.25 5.43 -5.48
C LEU A 53 8.50 4.84 -6.15
N GLY A 54 9.00 5.43 -7.24
CA GLY A 54 10.15 4.90 -7.98
C GLY A 54 9.88 3.55 -8.66
N ILE A 55 8.62 3.25 -9.00
CA ILE A 55 8.23 1.99 -9.65
C ILE A 55 7.56 2.23 -11.01
N ASN A 56 7.54 1.20 -11.85
CA ASN A 56 6.80 1.25 -13.11
C ASN A 56 5.28 1.41 -12.85
N ARG A 57 4.60 2.25 -13.65
CA ARG A 57 3.15 2.46 -13.56
C ARG A 57 2.33 1.17 -13.72
N ASN A 58 2.79 0.24 -14.55
CA ASN A 58 2.15 -1.06 -14.71
C ASN A 58 2.27 -1.90 -13.42
N THR A 59 3.42 -1.85 -12.75
CA THR A 59 3.63 -2.48 -11.44
C THR A 59 2.72 -1.87 -10.39
N LEU A 60 2.62 -0.53 -10.32
CA LEU A 60 1.67 0.14 -9.43
C LEU A 60 0.23 -0.32 -9.69
N ARG A 61 -0.20 -0.32 -10.96
CA ARG A 61 -1.55 -0.74 -11.34
C ARG A 61 -1.83 -2.20 -10.96
N ALA A 62 -0.84 -3.09 -11.09
CA ALA A 62 -0.96 -4.48 -10.65
C ALA A 62 -1.09 -4.59 -9.12
N LYS A 63 -0.30 -3.81 -8.36
CA LYS A 63 -0.38 -3.78 -6.89
C LYS A 63 -1.70 -3.18 -6.38
N ILE A 64 -2.21 -2.12 -7.02
CA ILE A 64 -3.55 -1.57 -6.72
C ILE A 64 -4.62 -2.65 -6.84
N ARG A 65 -4.59 -3.47 -7.90
CA ARG A 65 -5.51 -4.61 -8.06
C ARG A 65 -5.29 -5.68 -7.00
N LYS A 66 -4.03 -6.07 -6.75
CA LYS A 66 -3.65 -7.08 -5.75
C LYS A 66 -4.20 -6.74 -4.36
N PHE A 67 -4.07 -5.48 -3.95
CA PHE A 67 -4.50 -4.99 -2.64
C PHE A 67 -5.95 -4.47 -2.62
N LYS A 68 -6.68 -4.57 -3.75
CA LYS A 68 -8.06 -4.09 -3.88
C LYS A 68 -8.24 -2.63 -3.44
N ILE A 69 -7.26 -1.78 -3.76
CA ILE A 69 -7.31 -0.37 -3.41
C ILE A 69 -8.27 0.33 -4.37
N ASP A 70 -9.35 0.88 -3.83
CA ASP A 70 -10.21 1.81 -4.57
C ASP A 70 -9.48 3.14 -4.74
N HIS A 71 -8.75 3.28 -5.84
CA HIS A 71 -8.03 4.51 -6.14
C HIS A 71 -8.96 5.66 -6.58
N GLY A 72 -10.24 5.39 -6.88
CA GLY A 72 -11.24 6.42 -7.18
C GLY A 72 -11.53 7.29 -5.97
N ARG A 73 -11.46 6.73 -4.76
CA ARG A 73 -11.66 7.45 -3.48
C ARG A 73 -10.67 8.58 -3.22
N PHE A 74 -9.54 8.61 -3.93
CA PHE A 74 -8.51 9.66 -3.80
C PHE A 74 -8.67 10.77 -4.85
N LYS A 75 -9.57 10.61 -5.81
CA LYS A 75 -9.90 11.66 -6.77
C LYS A 75 -10.83 12.64 -6.06
N GLY A 76 -10.38 13.89 -5.94
CA GLY A 76 -11.24 15.03 -5.63
C GLY A 76 -11.99 15.49 -6.86
#